data_AF-A0A7S1YXX1-F1
#
_entry.id   AF-A0A7S1YXX1-F1
#
_cell.length_a   1.000
_cell.length_b   1.000
_cell.length_c   1.000
_cell.angle_alpha   90.00
_cell.angle_beta   90.00
_cell.angle_gamma   90.00
#
_symmetry.space_group_name_H-M   'P 1'
#
loop_
_entity.id
_entity.type
_entity.pdbx_description
1 polymer ?
#
loop_
_entity_poly.entity_id
_entity_poly.type
_entity_poly.pdbx_seq_one_letter_code
_entity_poly.pdbx_strand_id
1 'polypeptide(L)'
;INEGLLALGNVINALADDQRLAKNEKVHVPYRQSKLTRLLQDALGGNSQTLFLACVSPSDTNASETLSTLQYANRARNIKNQPTKNVDGTALELQRLHALTYVLEC
;
A
#
# COMPACT_ATOMS: atom_id res chain seq x y z
N ILE A 1 -17.93 -16.08 -2.83
CA ILE A 1 -16.84 -16.86 -2.18
C ILE A 1 -15.48 -16.13 -2.29
N ASN A 2 -15.08 -15.58 -3.45
CA ASN A 2 -13.74 -14.95 -3.61
C ASN A 2 -13.75 -13.42 -3.86
N GLU A 3 -14.78 -12.71 -3.38
CA GLU A 3 -14.97 -11.28 -3.68
C GLU A 3 -13.81 -10.41 -3.20
N GLY A 4 -13.24 -10.68 -2.02
CA GLY A 4 -12.12 -9.93 -1.46
C GLY A 4 -10.83 -10.05 -2.27
N LEU A 5 -10.47 -11.26 -2.70
CA LEU A 5 -9.26 -11.51 -3.49
C LEU A 5 -9.39 -10.96 -4.92
N LEU A 6 -10.58 -11.10 -5.51
CA LEU A 6 -10.87 -10.51 -6.83
C LEU A 6 -10.81 -8.98 -6.77
N ALA A 7 -11.42 -8.36 -5.76
CA ALA A 7 -11.37 -6.92 -5.54
C ALA A 7 -9.93 -6.44 -5.34
N LEU A 8 -9.11 -7.18 -4.59
CA LEU A 8 -7.69 -6.86 -4.41
C LEU A 8 -6.95 -6.86 -5.75
N GLY A 9 -7.18 -7.86 -6.61
CA GLY A 9 -6.60 -7.88 -7.95
C GLY A 9 -7.01 -6.68 -8.81
N ASN A 10 -8.28 -6.27 -8.74
CA ASN A 10 -8.77 -5.09 -9.46
C ASN A 10 -8.11 -3.79 -8.96
N VAL A 11 -7.97 -3.65 -7.64
CA VAL A 11 -7.28 -2.50 -7.02
C VAL A 11 -5.82 -2.44 -7.46
N ILE A 12 -5.10 -3.55 -7.41
CA ILE A 12 -3.68 -3.60 -7.82
C ILE A 12 -3.54 -3.25 -9.30
N ASN A 13 -4.38 -3.80 -10.18
CA ASN A 13 -4.34 -3.50 -11.61
C ASN A 13 -4.62 -2.01 -11.88
N ALA A 14 -5.54 -1.39 -11.14
CA ALA A 14 -5.84 0.03 -11.29
C ALA A 14 -4.69 0.94 -10.82
N LEU A 15 -3.94 0.51 -9.80
CA LEU A 15 -2.82 1.27 -9.22
C LEU A 15 -1.48 1.04 -9.92
N ALA A 16 -1.29 -0.10 -10.58
CA ALA A 16 -0.04 -0.47 -11.23
C ALA A 16 0.13 0.13 -12.65
N ASP A 17 -0.88 0.84 -13.16
CA ASP A 17 -0.91 1.40 -14.52
C ASP A 17 -0.16 2.74 -14.60
N ASP A 18 1.17 2.67 -14.78
CA ASP A 18 2.07 3.84 -14.89
C ASP A 18 1.69 4.81 -16.02
N GLN A 19 1.07 4.31 -17.11
CA GLN A 19 0.66 5.14 -18.25
C GLN A 19 -0.47 6.12 -17.88
N ARG A 20 -1.32 5.74 -16.92
CA ARG A 20 -2.39 6.59 -16.41
C ARG A 20 -1.89 7.62 -15.40
N LEU A 21 -0.94 7.24 -14.56
CA LEU A 21 -0.23 8.16 -13.66
C LEU A 21 0.46 9.28 -14.46
N ALA A 22 1.05 8.97 -15.61
CA ALA A 22 1.68 9.96 -16.48
C ALA A 22 0.71 10.99 -17.09
N LYS A 23 -0.58 10.63 -17.21
CA LYS A 23 -1.63 11.50 -17.79
C LYS A 23 -2.36 12.35 -16.75
N ASN A 24 -2.01 12.27 -15.46
CA ASN A 24 -2.67 12.98 -14.36
C ASN A 24 -4.20 12.76 -14.30
N GLU A 25 -4.71 11.66 -14.85
CA GLU A 25 -6.12 11.32 -14.74
C GLU A 25 -6.41 10.79 -13.34
N LYS A 26 -7.45 11.33 -12.69
CA LYS A 26 -7.95 10.78 -11.42
C LYS A 26 -8.59 9.41 -11.69
N VAL A 27 -7.83 8.35 -11.48
CA VAL A 27 -8.32 6.97 -11.60
C VAL A 27 -9.18 6.63 -10.38
N HIS A 28 -10.43 6.23 -10.60
CA HIS A 28 -11.26 5.68 -9.54
C HIS A 28 -10.77 4.26 -9.21
N VAL A 29 -10.17 4.10 -8.03
CA VAL A 29 -9.71 2.80 -7.52
C VAL A 29 -10.83 2.17 -6.68
N PRO A 30 -11.27 0.94 -6.99
CA PRO A 30 -12.50 0.37 -6.44
C PRO A 30 -12.32 -0.27 -5.05
N TYR A 31 -11.70 0.42 -4.10
CA TYR A 31 -11.47 -0.11 -2.75
C TYR A 31 -12.75 -0.57 -2.05
N ARG A 32 -13.89 0.05 -2.39
CA ARG A 32 -15.20 -0.24 -1.77
C ARG A 32 -15.83 -1.56 -2.17
N GLN A 33 -15.31 -2.24 -3.20
CA GLN A 33 -15.84 -3.53 -3.66
C GLN A 33 -15.68 -4.65 -2.63
N SER A 34 -14.77 -4.53 -1.65
CA SER A 34 -14.69 -5.48 -0.55
C SER A 34 -14.31 -4.82 0.76
N LYS A 35 -14.67 -5.45 1.89
CA LYS A 35 -14.22 -5.00 3.22
C LYS A 35 -12.69 -5.08 3.36
N LEU A 36 -12.07 -6.09 2.76
CA LEU A 36 -10.61 -6.28 2.78
C LEU A 36 -9.88 -5.11 2.13
N THR A 37 -10.27 -4.76 0.90
CA THR A 37 -9.64 -3.65 0.16
C THR A 37 -9.91 -2.29 0.78
N ARG A 38 -11.01 -2.11 1.53
CA ARG A 38 -11.26 -0.90 2.32
C ARG A 38 -10.31 -0.79 3.51
N LEU A 39 -10.08 -1.89 4.22
CA LEU A 39 -9.15 -1.90 5.35
C LEU A 39 -7.70 -1.71 4.91
N LEU A 40 -7.34 -2.24 3.74
CA LEU A 40 -6.00 -2.12 3.16
C LEU A 40 -5.81 -0.90 2.25
N GLN A 41 -6.74 0.04 2.23
CA GLN A 41 -6.67 1.20 1.34
C GLN A 41 -5.38 2.00 1.56
N ASP A 42 -4.97 2.22 2.82
CA ASP A 42 -3.74 2.95 3.12
C ASP A 42 -2.48 2.18 2.71
N ALA A 43 -2.53 0.85 2.73
CA ALA A 43 -1.44 -0.02 2.29
C ALA A 43 -1.27 -0.03 0.76
N LEU A 44 -2.32 0.31 0.00
CA LEU A 44 -2.35 0.18 -1.45
C LEU A 44 -2.58 1.55 -2.09
N GLY A 45 -1.52 2.33 -2.25
CA GLY A 45 -1.55 3.67 -2.85
C GLY A 45 -1.80 4.82 -1.86
N GLY A 46 -1.73 4.54 -0.55
CA GLY A 46 -2.01 5.52 0.51
C GLY A 46 -0.81 5.80 1.41
N ASN A 47 -1.11 6.15 2.67
CA ASN A 47 -0.13 6.52 3.68
C ASN A 47 0.36 5.28 4.45
N SER A 48 1.19 4.47 3.81
CA SER A 48 1.79 3.28 4.43
C SER A 48 3.10 2.87 3.77
N GLN A 49 4.04 2.36 4.56
CA GLN A 49 5.17 1.62 4.03
C GLN A 49 4.74 0.15 3.90
N THR A 50 4.59 -0.32 2.66
CA THR A 50 3.97 -1.62 2.41
C THR A 50 4.96 -2.55 1.71
N LEU A 51 5.06 -3.77 2.24
CA LEU A 51 5.82 -4.87 1.66
C LEU A 51 4.83 -5.95 1.17
N PHE A 52 5.01 -6.40 -0.06
CA PHE A 52 4.23 -7.50 -0.61
C PHE A 52 5.10 -8.77 -0.68
N LEU A 53 4.71 -9.82 0.05
CA LEU A 53 5.40 -11.11 0.08
C LEU A 53 4.63 -12.13 -0.76
N ALA A 54 5.27 -12.60 -1.84
CA ALA A 54 4.72 -13.60 -2.72
C ALA A 54 5.21 -15.00 -2.33
N CYS A 55 4.32 -15.82 -1.76
CA CYS A 55 4.62 -17.20 -1.41
C CYS A 55 4.33 -18.11 -2.60
N VAL A 56 5.35 -18.84 -3.08
CA VAL A 56 5.23 -19.74 -4.24
C VAL A 56 5.79 -21.12 -3.93
N SER A 57 5.34 -22.12 -4.69
CA SER A 57 5.81 -23.50 -4.57
C SER A 57 6.83 -23.80 -5.69
N PRO A 58 7.96 -24.47 -5.38
CA PRO A 58 8.93 -24.85 -6.40
C PRO A 58 8.53 -26.09 -7.22
N SER A 59 7.37 -26.70 -6.95
CA SER A 59 6.92 -27.92 -7.66
C SER A 59 6.43 -27.60 -9.07
N ASP A 60 6.81 -28.42 -10.06
CA ASP A 60 6.36 -28.29 -11.46
C ASP A 60 4.84 -28.37 -11.60
N THR A 61 4.18 -29.15 -10.76
CA THR A 61 2.70 -29.26 -10.72
C THR A 61 2.02 -27.91 -10.44
N ASN A 62 2.73 -26.99 -9.79
CA ASN A 62 2.24 -25.68 -9.38
C ASN A 62 2.84 -24.54 -10.23
N ALA A 63 3.48 -24.86 -11.37
CA ALA A 63 4.16 -23.87 -12.20
C ALA A 63 3.21 -22.77 -12.70
N SER A 64 1.98 -23.12 -13.09
CA SER A 64 0.96 -22.17 -13.57
C SER A 64 0.53 -21.16 -12.49
N GLU A 65 0.28 -21.66 -11.27
CA GLU A 65 -0.13 -20.83 -10.12
C GLU A 65 1.03 -19.98 -9.60
N THR A 66 2.25 -20.54 -9.64
CA THR A 66 3.49 -19.81 -9.31
C THR A 66 3.70 -18.65 -10.27
N LEU A 67 3.57 -18.88 -11.59
CA LEU A 67 3.67 -17.82 -12.58
C LEU A 67 2.60 -16.73 -12.36
N SER A 68 1.37 -17.13 -12.06
CA SER A 68 0.26 -16.20 -11.78
C SER A 68 0.55 -15.32 -10.55
N THR A 69 1.06 -15.93 -9.48
CA THR A 69 1.47 -15.23 -8.25
C THR A 69 2.62 -14.25 -8.51
N LEU A 70 3.63 -14.65 -9.30
CA LEU A 70 4.76 -13.79 -9.66
C LEU A 70 4.32 -12.61 -10.53
N GLN A 71 3.43 -12.83 -11.50
CA GLN A 71 2.86 -11.75 -12.31
C GLN A 71 2.05 -10.77 -11.46
N TYR A 72 1.34 -11.27 -10.46
CA TYR A 72 0.59 -10.45 -9.51
C TYR A 72 1.53 -9.59 -8.66
N ALA A 73 2.59 -10.19 -8.11
CA ALA A 73 3.62 -9.49 -7.35
C ALA A 73 4.34 -8.43 -8.20
N ASN A 74 4.61 -8.73 -9.47
CA ASN A 74 5.24 -7.78 -10.40
C ASN A 74 4.37 -6.55 -10.64
N ARG A 75 3.04 -6.70 -10.71
CA ARG A 75 2.12 -5.56 -10.78
C ARG A 75 2.09 -4.79 -9.47
N ALA A 76 2.00 -5.49 -8.33
CA ALA A 76 1.96 -4.88 -7.01
C ALA A 76 3.22 -4.02 -6.73
N ARG A 77 4.39 -4.41 -7.25
CA ARG A 77 5.64 -3.64 -7.16
C ARG A 77 5.52 -2.22 -7.72
N ASN A 78 4.68 -1.99 -8.73
CA ASN A 78 4.57 -0.69 -9.39
C ASN A 78 3.68 0.31 -8.61
N ILE A 79 2.99 -0.15 -7.56
CA ILE A 79 2.15 0.71 -6.73
C ILE A 79 3.04 1.67 -5.93
N LYS A 80 2.75 2.97 -6.05
CA LYS A 80 3.48 4.03 -5.34
C LYS A 80 2.66 4.49 -4.13
N ASN A 81 3.17 4.21 -2.94
CA ASN A 81 2.62 4.75 -1.69
C ASN A 81 3.28 6.10 -1.36
N GLN A 82 2.58 6.92 -0.59
CA GLN A 82 3.07 8.21 -0.10
C GLN A 82 3.06 8.20 1.43
N PRO A 83 3.98 7.46 2.07
CA PRO A 83 4.05 7.40 3.51
C PRO A 83 4.46 8.76 4.09
N THR A 84 3.72 9.21 5.10
CA THR A 84 3.95 10.43 5.85
C THR A 84 3.97 10.09 7.34
N LYS A 85 4.71 10.87 8.14
CA LYS A 85 4.80 10.63 9.57
C LYS A 85 3.47 11.01 10.22
N ASN A 86 2.77 10.03 10.78
CA ASN A 86 1.54 10.25 11.53
C ASN A 86 1.90 10.85 12.90
N VAL A 87 1.89 12.18 13.00
CA VAL A 87 2.16 12.90 14.25
C VAL A 87 0.94 13.71 14.63
N ASP A 88 0.53 13.60 15.88
CA ASP A 88 -0.45 14.50 16.48
C ASP A 88 0.21 15.87 16.72
N GLY A 89 -0.41 16.94 16.21
CA GLY A 89 0.12 18.30 16.34
C GLY A 89 0.32 18.72 17.80
N THR A 90 -0.55 18.24 18.70
CA THR A 90 -0.46 18.53 20.14
C THR A 90 0.75 17.84 20.77
N ALA A 91 1.00 16.59 20.39
CA ALA A 91 2.14 15.82 20.87
C ALA A 91 3.47 16.37 20.32
N LEU A 92 3.47 16.86 19.08
CA LEU A 92 4.64 17.50 18.48
C LEU A 92 5.03 18.78 19.23
N GLU A 93 4.03 19.59 19.61
CA GLU A 93 4.27 20.84 20.35
C GLU A 93 4.79 20.56 21.76
N LEU A 94 4.21 19.58 22.47
CA LEU A 94 4.73 19.13 23.76
C LEU A 94 6.17 18.62 23.66
N GLN A 95 6.49 17.86 22.62
CA GLN A 95 7.84 17.35 22.40
C GLN A 95 8.84 18.47 22.10
N ARG A 96 8.42 19.52 21.37
CA ARG A 96 9.23 20.72 21.14
C ARG A 96 9.48 21.49 22.44
N LEU A 97 8.43 21.72 23.23
CA LEU A 97 8.55 22.44 24.50
C LEU A 97 9.47 21.71 25.47
N HIS A 98 9.32 20.39 25.65
CA HIS A 98 10.22 19.59 26.50
C HIS A 98 11.68 19.65 26.04
N ALA A 99 11.93 19.65 24.72
CA ALA A 99 13.28 19.78 24.19
C ALA A 99 13.91 21.15 24.51
N LEU A 100 13.12 22.23 24.50
CA LEU A 100 13.58 23.56 24.87
C LEU A 100 13.87 23.69 26.38
N THR A 101 13.04 23.10 27.23
CA THR A 101 13.29 23.11 28.69
C THR A 101 14.62 22.42 29.03
N TYR A 102 14.93 21.32 28.36
CA TYR A 102 16.16 20.55 28.60
C TYR A 102 17.45 21.30 28.18
N VAL A 103 17.36 22.18 27.18
CA VAL A 103 18.48 23.03 26.74
C VAL A 103 18.74 24.19 27.70
N LEU A 104 17.72 24.67 28.40
CA LEU A 104 17.82 25.79 29.35
C LEU A 104 18.29 25.34 30.75
N GLU A 105 18.22 24.05 31.06
CA GLU A 105 18.73 23.46 32.31
C GLU A 105 20.22 23.06 32.24
N CYS A 106 20.88 23.27 31.10
CA CYS A 106 22.34 23.14 30.92
C CYS A 106 23.04 24.51 30.98
#